data_AF-X0ZNW9-F1
#
_entry.id   AF-X0ZNW9-F1
#
_cell.length_a   1.000
_cell.length_b   1.000
_cell.length_c   1.000
_cell.angle_alpha   90.00
_cell.angle_beta   90.00
_cell.angle_gamma   90.00
#
_symmetry.space_group_name_H-M   'P 1'
#
loop_
_entity.id
_entity.type
_entity.pdbx_description
1 polymer ?
#
loop_
_entity_poly.entity_id
_entity_poly.type
_entity_poly.pdbx_seq_one_letter_code
_entity_poly.pdbx_strand_id
1 'polypeptide(L)'
;METYRYLLGFALVFLGTQFFGPKTLLQTMLGSKIELPNFVWKRLNISWGIFFAAMGVANLYVVYNFSTNTWVNFKLFGTLGLTVVFVVIQSFYMAKYIKD
;
A
#
# COMPACT_ATOMS: atom_id res chain seq x y z
N MET A 1 -21.67 18.73 1.42
CA MET A 1 -21.26 18.66 0.00
C MET A 1 -19.80 19.13 -0.19
N GLU A 2 -19.29 20.03 0.65
CA GLU A 2 -17.90 20.52 0.59
C GLU A 2 -16.82 19.51 1.04
N THR A 3 -17.11 18.61 1.99
CA THR A 3 -16.15 17.65 2.54
C THR A 3 -15.60 16.64 1.52
N TYR A 4 -16.38 16.33 0.48
CA TYR A 4 -16.04 15.29 -0.51
C TYR A 4 -14.97 15.74 -1.52
N ARG A 5 -14.83 17.06 -1.75
CA ARG A 5 -13.82 17.63 -2.67
C ARG A 5 -12.41 17.61 -2.07
N TYR A 6 -12.28 17.76 -0.75
CA TYR A 6 -10.98 17.75 -0.07
C TYR A 6 -10.32 16.37 -0.04
N LEU A 7 -11.13 15.29 -0.03
CA LEU A 7 -10.62 13.92 0.02
C LEU A 7 -10.05 13.43 -1.33
N LEU A 8 -10.58 13.93 -2.45
CA LEU A 8 -10.04 13.64 -3.79
C LEU A 8 -8.73 14.42 -4.05
N GLY A 9 -8.61 15.63 -3.50
CA GLY A 9 -7.38 16.44 -3.58
C GLY A 9 -6.18 15.80 -2.88
N PHE A 10 -6.37 15.19 -1.71
CA PHE A 10 -5.30 14.48 -1.00
C PHE A 10 -4.85 13.19 -1.71
N ALA A 11 -5.75 12.51 -2.42
CA ALA A 11 -5.45 11.27 -3.15
C ALA A 11 -4.52 11.50 -4.36
N LEU A 12 -4.65 12.66 -5.03
CA LEU A 12 -3.78 13.06 -6.15
C LEU A 12 -2.37 13.45 -5.71
N VAL A 13 -2.21 14.05 -4.52
CA VAL A 13 -0.90 14.44 -3.97
C VAL A 13 -0.06 13.21 -3.56
N PHE A 14 -0.69 12.15 -3.06
CA PHE A 14 0.00 10.91 -2.69
C PHE A 14 0.36 10.02 -3.89
N LEU A 15 -0.45 10.00 -4.94
CA LEU A 15 -0.12 9.26 -6.17
C LEU A 15 1.05 9.91 -6.95
N GLY A 16 1.24 11.23 -6.82
CA GLY A 16 2.35 11.95 -7.46
C GLY A 16 3.73 11.66 -6.86
N THR A 17 3.82 11.21 -5.62
CA THR A 17 5.11 10.97 -4.93
C THR A 17 5.74 9.60 -5.25
N GLN A 18 5.01 8.70 -5.92
CA GLN A 18 5.45 7.31 -6.18
C GLN A 18 6.49 7.17 -7.32
N PHE A 19 6.71 8.21 -8.14
CA PHE A 19 7.43 8.05 -9.43
C PHE A 19 8.92 8.43 -9.47
N PHE A 20 9.54 8.96 -8.39
CA PHE A 20 10.87 9.61 -8.48
C PHE A 20 11.97 9.10 -7.50
N GLY A 21 12.11 7.79 -7.29
CA GLY A 21 13.13 7.24 -6.35
C GLY A 21 14.11 6.23 -6.95
N PRO A 22 15.44 6.43 -6.89
CA PRO A 22 16.47 5.46 -7.34
C PRO A 22 16.65 4.26 -6.40
N LYS A 23 16.04 4.29 -5.21
CA LYS A 23 15.94 3.20 -4.24
C LYS A 23 14.45 2.94 -3.98
N THR A 24 14.07 1.68 -3.83
CA THR A 24 12.68 1.36 -3.45
C THR A 24 12.39 1.98 -2.08
N LEU A 25 11.19 2.53 -1.87
CA LEU A 25 10.81 3.18 -0.61
C LEU A 25 11.09 2.28 0.60
N LEU A 26 10.77 0.99 0.46
CA LEU A 26 11.05 -0.04 1.47
C LEU A 26 12.53 -0.23 1.75
N GLN A 27 13.38 -0.27 0.73
CA GLN A 27 14.82 -0.40 0.92
C GLN A 27 15.42 0.83 1.61
N THR A 28 14.88 2.03 1.34
CA THR A 28 15.31 3.25 2.03
C THR A 28 14.87 3.27 3.49
N MET A 29 13.66 2.76 3.80
CA MET A 29 13.12 2.76 5.17
C MET A 29 13.64 1.61 6.04
N LEU A 30 13.89 0.42 5.45
CA LEU A 30 14.20 -0.82 6.17
C LEU A 30 15.59 -1.38 5.87
N GLY A 31 16.23 -0.96 4.77
CA GLY A 31 17.53 -1.51 4.35
C GLY A 31 18.70 -1.18 5.27
N SER A 32 18.52 -0.26 6.23
CA SER A 32 19.49 -0.01 7.31
C SER A 32 19.37 -1.00 8.48
N LYS A 33 18.26 -1.75 8.56
CA LYS A 33 17.98 -2.71 9.65
C LYS A 33 17.97 -4.16 9.19
N ILE A 34 17.77 -4.40 7.90
CA ILE A 34 17.61 -5.74 7.34
C ILE A 34 18.45 -5.85 6.07
N GLU A 35 19.37 -6.81 6.04
CA GLU A 35 20.11 -7.15 4.84
C GLU A 35 19.33 -8.18 4.03
N LEU A 36 18.83 -7.76 2.87
CA LEU A 36 18.14 -8.62 1.92
C LEU A 36 18.80 -8.50 0.53
N PRO A 37 18.84 -9.57 -0.27
CA PRO A 37 19.32 -9.51 -1.64
C PRO A 37 18.56 -8.46 -2.47
N ASN A 38 19.25 -7.79 -3.39
CA ASN A 38 18.67 -6.74 -4.24
C ASN A 38 17.42 -7.20 -5.04
N PHE A 39 17.34 -8.48 -5.41
CA PHE A 39 16.16 -9.02 -6.09
C PHE A 39 14.92 -9.09 -5.19
N VAL A 40 15.10 -9.28 -3.88
CA VAL A 40 14.01 -9.33 -2.89
C VAL A 40 13.41 -7.93 -2.76
N TRP A 41 14.24 -6.89 -2.62
CA TRP A 41 13.77 -5.49 -2.58
C TRP A 41 12.92 -5.11 -3.79
N LYS A 42 13.34 -5.51 -4.99
CA LYS A 42 12.56 -5.29 -6.22
C LYS A 42 11.19 -5.97 -6.16
N ARG A 43 11.13 -7.23 -5.70
CA ARG A 43 9.87 -7.99 -5.57
C ARG A 43 8.94 -7.41 -4.50
N LEU A 44 9.49 -6.98 -3.36
CA LEU A 44 8.73 -6.29 -2.32
C LEU A 44 8.10 -5.01 -2.89
N ASN A 45 8.88 -4.18 -3.57
CA ASN A 45 8.38 -2.95 -4.17
C ASN A 45 7.29 -3.19 -5.22
N ILE A 46 7.42 -4.23 -6.06
CA ILE A 46 6.37 -4.64 -7.01
C ILE A 46 5.12 -5.10 -6.25
N SER A 47 5.28 -5.89 -5.19
CA SER A 47 4.16 -6.37 -4.37
C SER A 47 3.38 -5.22 -3.75
N TRP A 48 4.09 -4.20 -3.26
CA TRP A 48 3.49 -2.97 -2.75
C TRP A 48 2.76 -2.18 -3.84
N GLY A 49 3.33 -2.08 -5.06
CA GLY A 49 2.65 -1.48 -6.20
C GLY A 49 1.35 -2.20 -6.57
N ILE A 50 1.36 -3.55 -6.58
CA ILE A 50 0.17 -4.37 -6.81
C ILE A 50 -0.85 -4.18 -5.69
N PHE A 51 -0.40 -4.11 -4.43
CA PHE A 51 -1.27 -3.88 -3.28
C PHE A 51 -2.00 -2.54 -3.38
N PHE A 52 -1.28 -1.44 -3.67
CA PHE A 52 -1.90 -0.13 -3.84
C PHE A 52 -2.84 -0.08 -5.06
N ALA A 53 -2.50 -0.76 -6.16
CA ALA A 53 -3.38 -0.89 -7.31
C ALA A 53 -4.68 -1.64 -6.95
N ALA A 54 -4.56 -2.78 -6.26
CA ALA A 54 -5.71 -3.55 -5.78
C ALA A 54 -6.58 -2.76 -4.80
N MET A 55 -5.96 -2.00 -3.90
CA MET A 55 -6.64 -1.06 -3.00
C MET A 55 -7.42 0.02 -3.75
N GLY A 56 -6.84 0.58 -4.81
CA GLY A 56 -7.51 1.55 -5.69
C GLY A 56 -8.72 0.94 -6.41
N VAL A 57 -8.57 -0.26 -6.97
CA VAL A 57 -9.67 -1.00 -7.63
C VAL A 57 -10.78 -1.34 -6.64
N ALA A 58 -10.43 -1.86 -5.46
CA ALA A 58 -11.40 -2.18 -4.42
C ALA A 58 -12.14 -0.92 -3.92
N ASN A 59 -11.45 0.22 -3.83
CA ASN A 59 -12.09 1.49 -3.45
C ASN A 59 -13.12 1.95 -4.49
N LEU A 60 -12.79 1.87 -5.78
CA LEU A 60 -13.72 2.16 -6.87
C LEU A 60 -14.90 1.18 -6.86
N TYR A 61 -14.65 -0.11 -6.71
CA TYR A 61 -15.73 -1.09 -6.63
C TYR A 61 -16.70 -0.79 -5.48
N VAL A 62 -16.18 -0.46 -4.30
CA VAL A 62 -17.00 -0.16 -3.13
C VAL A 62 -17.81 1.13 -3.30
N VAL A 63 -17.23 2.18 -3.91
CA VAL A 63 -17.94 3.46 -4.09
C VAL A 63 -19.09 3.36 -5.10
N TYR A 64 -18.97 2.52 -6.13
CA TYR A 64 -20.01 2.36 -7.16
C TYR A 64 -21.09 1.35 -6.78
N ASN A 65 -20.79 0.35 -5.94
CA ASN A 65 -21.73 -0.74 -5.63
C ASN A 65 -22.35 -0.67 -4.23
N PHE A 66 -21.81 0.13 -3.31
CA PHE A 66 -22.27 0.15 -1.92
C PHE A 66 -22.63 1.55 -1.41
N SER A 67 -23.40 1.58 -0.32
CA SER A 67 -23.79 2.81 0.37
C SER A 67 -22.61 3.57 0.97
N THR A 68 -22.80 4.87 1.22
CA THR A 68 -21.78 5.73 1.86
C THR A 68 -21.28 5.17 3.20
N ASN A 69 -22.16 4.56 4.00
CA ASN A 69 -21.77 3.94 5.27
C ASN A 69 -20.82 2.76 5.07
N THR A 70 -21.07 1.91 4.08
CA THR A 70 -20.18 0.80 3.73
C THR A 70 -18.84 1.33 3.18
N TRP A 71 -18.87 2.37 2.36
CA TRP A 71 -17.66 2.99 1.81
C TRP A 71 -16.78 3.62 2.90
N VAL A 72 -17.36 4.34 3.85
CA VAL A 72 -16.63 4.92 4.99
C VAL A 72 -16.02 3.82 5.86
N ASN A 73 -16.77 2.77 6.18
CA ASN A 73 -16.27 1.63 6.95
C ASN A 73 -15.17 0.85 6.21
N PHE A 74 -15.31 0.66 4.89
CA PHE A 74 -14.27 0.04 4.08
C PHE A 74 -12.99 0.89 4.05
N LYS A 75 -13.14 2.22 3.94
CA LYS A 75 -12.01 3.14 3.95
C LYS A 75 -11.33 3.19 5.31
N LEU A 76 -12.06 3.11 6.42
CA LEU A 76 -11.51 3.13 7.78
C LEU A 76 -10.93 1.77 8.17
N PHE A 77 -11.75 0.71 8.14
CA PHE A 77 -11.38 -0.60 8.68
C PHE A 77 -10.87 -1.56 7.60
N GLY A 78 -11.43 -1.50 6.39
CA GLY A 78 -11.02 -2.36 5.28
C GLY A 78 -9.59 -2.07 4.81
N THR A 79 -9.23 -0.79 4.68
CA THR A 79 -7.86 -0.39 4.29
C THR A 79 -6.82 -0.79 5.35
N LEU A 80 -7.13 -0.58 6.63
CA LEU A 80 -6.27 -0.97 7.74
C LEU A 80 -6.13 -2.50 7.81
N GLY A 81 -7.24 -3.24 7.74
CA GLY A 81 -7.24 -4.71 7.75
C GLY A 81 -6.42 -5.30 6.61
N LEU A 82 -6.63 -4.81 5.37
CA LEU A 82 -5.86 -5.25 4.20
C LEU A 82 -4.37 -4.92 4.33
N THR A 83 -4.04 -3.74 4.86
CA THR A 83 -2.64 -3.33 5.07
C THR A 83 -1.96 -4.21 6.10
N VAL A 84 -2.62 -4.50 7.23
CA VAL A 84 -2.09 -5.39 8.26
C VAL A 84 -1.84 -6.78 7.70
N VAL A 85 -2.82 -7.37 7.01
CA VAL A 85 -2.67 -8.68 6.37
C VAL A 85 -1.51 -8.67 5.37
N PHE A 86 -1.41 -7.63 4.55
CA PHE A 86 -0.35 -7.51 3.56
C PHE A 86 1.03 -7.40 4.20
N VAL A 87 1.20 -6.55 5.23
CA VAL A 87 2.46 -6.42 5.96
C VAL A 87 2.84 -7.73 6.63
N VAL A 88 1.89 -8.46 7.22
CA VAL A 88 2.15 -9.78 7.81
C VAL A 88 2.66 -10.76 6.75
N ILE A 89 2.00 -10.85 5.60
CA ILE A 89 2.44 -11.70 4.47
C ILE A 89 3.84 -11.30 3.99
N GLN A 90 4.10 -10.00 3.83
CA GLN A 90 5.43 -9.50 3.42
C GLN A 90 6.49 -9.81 4.48
N SER A 91 6.19 -9.69 5.77
CA SER A 91 7.10 -10.03 6.86
C SER A 91 7.47 -11.52 6.83
N PHE A 92 6.50 -12.41 6.66
CA PHE A 92 6.78 -13.84 6.49
C PHE A 92 7.61 -14.13 5.23
N TYR A 93 7.30 -13.45 4.12
CA TYR A 93 8.07 -13.57 2.89
C TYR A 93 9.53 -13.13 3.10
N MET A 94 9.76 -11.98 3.76
CA MET A 94 11.10 -11.48 4.09
C MET A 94 11.84 -12.42 5.04
N ALA A 95 11.17 -12.96 6.07
CA ALA A 95 11.76 -13.89 7.03
C ALA A 95 12.36 -15.14 6.37
N LYS A 96 11.83 -15.56 5.21
CA LYS A 96 12.40 -16.68 4.42
C LYS A 96 13.76 -16.35 3.77
N TYR A 97 14.05 -15.07 3.55
CA TYR A 97 15.26 -14.60 2.86
C TYR A 97 16.26 -13.93 3.81
N ILE A 98 15.86 -13.61 5.03
CA ILE A 98 16.79 -13.27 6.11
C ILE A 98 17.52 -14.57 6.45
N LYS A 99 18.78 -14.67 6.03
CA LYS A 99 19.70 -15.72 6.47
C LYS A 99 20.48 -15.16 7.66
N ASP A 100 20.63 -15.96 8.71
CA ASP A 100 21.65 -15.76 9.75
C ASP A 100 23.06 -15.61 9.12
#